data_AF-A0A7C8CUZ3-F1
#
_entry.id   AF-A0A7C8CUZ3-F1
#
_cell.length_a   1.000
_cell.length_b   1.000
_cell.length_c   1.000
_cell.angle_alpha   90.00
_cell.angle_beta   90.00
_cell.angle_gamma   90.00
#
_symmetry.space_group_name_H-M   'P 1'
#
loop_
_entity.id
_entity.type
_entity.pdbx_description
1 polymer ?
#
loop_
_entity_poly.entity_id
_entity_poly.type
_entity_poly.pdbx_seq_one_letter_code
_entity_poly.pdbx_strand_id
1 'polypeptide(L)'
;MLGSALATCLLVFCASGCVEEEGVETISWPEGSVVALNGQAISADEVDRFHDALGAIDAAYSLTHRRRIALIKVCFPRTYGRIEGSGARAESREACVEWDRRRRAGNLMGPPEPTVMGNWESLSLEVFAVARELEIGAWSAIVELSGRYALIQLVGRDHNPRGGLEQFEVRIESFPYVPHAENLAERCLEAHLVIIDPAWDQVVPGYWRYTMRGAE
;
A
#
# COMPACT_ATOMS: atom_id res chain seq x y z
N MET A 1 -1.69 8.78 92.40
CA MET A 1 -2.52 9.79 91.72
C MET A 1 -2.19 9.72 90.23
N LEU A 2 -3.23 9.50 89.40
CA LEU A 2 -3.43 9.88 87.99
C LEU A 2 -2.18 9.83 87.06
N GLY A 3 -2.09 8.88 86.13
CA GLY A 3 -2.62 9.00 84.75
C GLY A 3 -1.43 8.86 83.78
N SER A 4 -1.50 8.48 82.51
CA SER A 4 -2.55 8.07 81.60
C SER A 4 -1.87 7.24 80.50
N ALA A 5 -2.55 6.19 80.03
CA ALA A 5 -2.15 5.46 78.83
C ALA A 5 -2.44 6.29 77.57
N LEU A 6 -1.52 6.30 76.60
CA LEU A 6 -1.77 6.79 75.25
C LEU A 6 -1.40 5.68 74.26
N ALA A 7 -2.44 5.02 73.76
CA ALA A 7 -2.40 4.04 72.72
C ALA A 7 -2.25 4.74 71.36
N THR A 8 -1.14 4.47 70.68
CA THR A 8 -0.90 4.93 69.31
C THR A 8 -1.61 3.97 68.35
N CYS A 9 -2.80 4.35 67.89
CA CYS A 9 -3.47 3.70 66.77
C CYS A 9 -2.76 4.07 65.46
N LEU A 10 -2.03 3.11 64.90
CA LEU A 10 -1.47 3.19 63.55
C LEU A 10 -2.62 3.02 62.54
N LEU A 11 -3.08 4.13 61.95
CA LEU A 11 -4.01 4.13 60.82
C LEU A 11 -3.23 3.76 59.55
N VAL A 12 -3.35 2.50 59.14
CA VAL A 12 -2.94 2.03 57.81
C VAL A 12 -3.99 2.54 56.82
N PHE A 13 -3.67 3.65 56.14
CA PHE A 13 -4.45 4.17 55.04
C PHE A 13 -4.18 3.28 53.82
N CYS A 14 -5.08 2.34 53.55
CA CYS A 14 -5.14 1.64 52.27
C CYS A 14 -5.55 2.65 51.20
N ALA A 15 -4.56 3.27 50.56
CA ALA A 15 -4.77 3.98 49.32
C ALA A 15 -5.17 2.95 48.25
N SER A 16 -6.48 2.77 48.05
CA SER A 16 -7.03 2.23 46.81
C SER A 16 -6.62 3.16 45.68
N GLY A 17 -5.47 2.88 45.07
CA GLY A 17 -5.13 3.39 43.76
C GLY A 17 -6.20 2.89 42.80
N CYS A 18 -7.15 3.76 42.47
CA CYS A 18 -7.93 3.63 41.27
C CYS A 18 -6.92 3.61 40.13
N VAL A 19 -6.64 2.42 39.59
CA VAL A 19 -6.03 2.30 38.28
C VAL A 19 -7.03 2.97 37.34
N GLU A 20 -6.69 4.18 36.88
CA GLU A 20 -7.31 4.72 35.67
C GLU A 20 -7.09 3.64 34.61
N GLU A 21 -8.14 2.89 34.27
CA GLU A 21 -8.18 2.18 32.99
C GLU A 21 -7.99 3.27 31.94
N GLU A 22 -6.75 3.43 31.47
CA GLU A 22 -6.43 4.19 30.28
C GLU A 22 -7.43 3.73 29.22
N GLY A 23 -8.40 4.59 28.92
CA GLY A 23 -9.48 4.28 28.01
C GLY A 23 -8.86 3.82 26.71
N VAL A 24 -9.02 2.53 26.39
CA VAL A 24 -8.57 1.96 25.13
C VAL A 24 -9.29 2.74 24.04
N GLU A 25 -8.57 3.67 23.41
CA GLU A 25 -9.10 4.50 22.35
C GLU A 25 -9.57 3.55 21.25
N THR A 26 -10.89 3.47 21.07
CA THR A 26 -11.47 2.49 20.15
C THR A 26 -11.15 2.96 18.74
N ILE A 27 -10.17 2.32 18.10
CA ILE A 27 -9.77 2.66 16.73
C ILE A 27 -10.97 2.42 15.81
N SER A 28 -11.55 3.51 15.29
CA SER A 28 -12.61 3.43 14.29
C SER A 28 -12.00 3.39 12.89
N TRP A 29 -12.32 2.35 12.12
CA TRP A 29 -11.86 2.20 10.74
C TRP A 29 -12.84 2.87 9.75
N PRO A 30 -12.36 3.43 8.63
CA PRO A 30 -13.23 3.89 7.55
C PRO A 30 -14.12 2.75 7.03
N GLU A 31 -15.34 3.08 6.60
CA GLU A 31 -16.24 2.11 5.97
C GLU A 31 -15.57 1.43 4.76
N GLY A 32 -15.77 0.10 4.64
CA GLY A 32 -15.17 -0.71 3.56
C GLY A 32 -13.70 -1.09 3.78
N SER A 33 -13.09 -0.74 4.92
CA SER A 33 -11.74 -1.19 5.29
C SER A 33 -11.71 -2.68 5.61
N VAL A 34 -10.74 -3.41 5.05
CA VAL A 34 -10.65 -4.87 5.18
C VAL A 34 -9.41 -5.32 5.95
N VAL A 35 -8.31 -4.59 5.80
CA VAL A 35 -7.06 -4.77 6.55
C VAL A 35 -6.43 -3.40 6.83
N ALA A 36 -5.59 -3.29 7.84
CA ALA A 36 -4.77 -2.11 8.07
C ALA A 36 -3.30 -2.49 8.28
N LEU A 37 -2.42 -1.64 7.76
CA LEU A 37 -0.98 -1.78 7.87
C LEU A 37 -0.43 -0.60 8.66
N ASN A 38 0.21 -0.84 9.81
CA ASN A 38 0.72 0.21 10.70
C ASN A 38 -0.34 1.32 10.98
N GLY A 39 -1.60 0.92 11.18
CA GLY A 39 -2.71 1.86 11.43
C GLY A 39 -3.30 2.50 10.16
N GLN A 40 -2.76 2.26 8.97
CA GLN A 40 -3.32 2.75 7.72
C GLN A 40 -4.24 1.71 7.07
N ALA A 41 -5.52 2.06 6.96
CA ALA A 41 -6.54 1.19 6.38
C ALA A 41 -6.39 0.98 4.86
N ILE A 42 -6.69 -0.23 4.41
CA ILE A 42 -6.81 -0.64 3.02
C ILE A 42 -8.24 -1.13 2.80
N SER A 43 -8.91 -0.58 1.79
CA SER A 43 -10.31 -0.91 1.47
C SER A 43 -10.43 -2.10 0.53
N ALA A 44 -11.58 -2.78 0.56
CA ALA A 44 -11.93 -3.82 -0.41
C ALA A 44 -11.80 -3.31 -1.85
N ASP A 45 -12.30 -2.10 -2.12
CA ASP A 45 -12.28 -1.44 -3.43
C ASP A 45 -10.85 -1.14 -3.92
N GLU A 46 -9.90 -0.87 -3.03
CA GLU A 46 -8.50 -0.71 -3.42
C GLU A 46 -7.89 -2.03 -3.90
N VAL A 47 -8.26 -3.15 -3.28
CA VAL A 47 -7.78 -4.48 -3.68
C VAL A 47 -8.48 -4.95 -4.97
N ASP A 48 -9.80 -4.78 -5.04
CA ASP A 48 -10.63 -5.29 -6.13
C ASP A 48 -10.41 -4.53 -7.44
N ARG A 49 -9.81 -3.33 -7.41
CA ARG A 49 -9.37 -2.58 -8.59
C ARG A 49 -8.43 -3.36 -9.52
N PHE A 50 -7.74 -4.39 -9.03
CA PHE A 50 -6.84 -5.22 -9.85
C PHE A 50 -7.47 -6.50 -10.39
N HIS A 51 -8.77 -6.72 -10.13
CA HIS A 51 -9.46 -7.96 -10.50
C HIS A 51 -9.35 -8.26 -11.99
N ASP A 52 -9.63 -7.28 -12.85
CA ASP A 52 -9.67 -7.47 -14.30
C ASP A 52 -8.28 -7.68 -14.90
N ALA A 53 -7.27 -6.99 -14.37
CA ALA A 53 -5.88 -7.20 -14.73
C ALA A 53 -5.42 -8.63 -14.39
N LEU A 54 -5.73 -9.11 -13.18
CA LEU A 54 -5.39 -10.46 -12.74
C LEU A 54 -6.18 -11.55 -13.47
N GLY A 55 -7.43 -11.29 -13.82
CA GLY A 55 -8.25 -12.20 -14.61
C GLY A 55 -7.75 -12.40 -16.03
N ALA A 56 -7.02 -11.44 -16.59
CA ALA A 56 -6.39 -11.59 -17.89
C ALA A 56 -5.01 -12.24 -17.85
N ILE A 57 -4.31 -12.15 -16.72
CA ILE A 57 -3.08 -12.91 -16.50
C ILE A 57 -3.42 -14.40 -16.43
N ASP A 58 -4.42 -14.76 -15.62
CA ASP A 58 -4.92 -16.12 -15.55
C ASP A 58 -6.41 -16.14 -15.17
N ALA A 59 -7.24 -16.57 -16.12
CA ALA A 59 -8.68 -16.67 -15.94
C ALA A 59 -9.07 -17.72 -14.89
N ALA A 60 -8.22 -18.71 -14.61
CA ALA A 60 -8.46 -19.75 -13.62
C ALA A 60 -8.25 -19.28 -12.18
N TYR A 61 -7.64 -18.10 -11.97
CA TYR A 61 -7.49 -17.54 -10.62
C TYR A 61 -8.85 -17.26 -9.98
N SER A 62 -9.07 -17.86 -8.81
CA SER A 62 -10.24 -17.56 -7.98
C SER A 62 -10.20 -16.12 -7.46
N LEU A 63 -11.35 -15.57 -7.08
CA LEU A 63 -11.42 -14.22 -6.48
C LEU A 63 -10.51 -14.08 -5.26
N THR A 64 -10.49 -15.07 -4.37
CA THR A 64 -9.61 -15.10 -3.19
C THR A 64 -8.13 -15.04 -3.61
N HIS A 65 -7.75 -15.77 -4.67
CA HIS A 65 -6.37 -15.75 -5.16
C HIS A 65 -6.01 -14.40 -5.80
N ARG A 66 -6.91 -13.81 -6.60
CA ARG A 66 -6.71 -12.47 -7.19
C ARG A 66 -6.52 -11.41 -6.10
N ARG A 67 -7.40 -11.37 -5.11
CA ARG A 67 -7.29 -10.44 -3.96
C ARG A 67 -5.98 -10.63 -3.20
N ARG A 68 -5.56 -11.88 -2.98
CA ARG A 68 -4.28 -12.19 -2.34
C ARG A 68 -3.09 -11.62 -3.13
N ILE A 69 -3.06 -11.81 -4.45
CA ILE A 69 -1.99 -11.25 -5.29
C ILE A 69 -2.01 -9.73 -5.22
N ALA A 70 -3.18 -9.09 -5.36
CA ALA A 70 -3.33 -7.64 -5.29
C ALA A 70 -2.85 -7.06 -3.94
N LEU A 71 -3.15 -7.73 -2.82
CA LEU A 71 -2.63 -7.32 -1.51
C LEU A 71 -1.09 -7.37 -1.46
N ILE A 72 -0.50 -8.52 -1.81
CA ILE A 72 0.95 -8.76 -1.68
C ILE A 72 1.76 -7.90 -2.65
N LYS A 73 1.32 -7.81 -3.90
CA LYS A 73 2.08 -7.19 -4.98
C LYS A 73 1.84 -5.69 -5.10
N VAL A 74 0.76 -5.17 -4.51
CA VAL A 74 0.37 -3.77 -4.68
C VAL A 74 -0.01 -3.11 -3.37
N CYS A 75 -1.07 -3.58 -2.72
CA CYS A 75 -1.70 -2.78 -1.67
C CYS A 75 -0.82 -2.65 -0.43
N PHE A 76 -0.13 -3.72 0.00
CA PHE A 76 0.78 -3.65 1.13
C PHE A 76 2.04 -2.82 0.83
N PRO A 77 2.80 -3.06 -0.25
CA PRO A 77 3.99 -2.24 -0.55
C PRO A 77 3.63 -0.76 -0.76
N ARG A 78 2.50 -0.46 -1.42
CA ARG A 78 2.03 0.91 -1.62
C ARG A 78 1.64 1.58 -0.31
N THR A 79 0.89 0.90 0.55
CA THR A 79 0.49 1.43 1.86
C THR A 79 1.72 1.65 2.74
N TYR A 80 2.64 0.69 2.78
CA TYR A 80 3.90 0.85 3.49
C TYR A 80 4.71 2.05 2.96
N GLY A 81 4.80 2.21 1.64
CA GLY A 81 5.43 3.36 1.03
C GLY A 81 4.77 4.69 1.41
N ARG A 82 3.43 4.75 1.51
CA ARG A 82 2.70 5.96 1.96
C ARG A 82 3.10 6.37 3.38
N ILE A 83 3.32 5.40 4.26
CA ILE A 83 3.71 5.60 5.65
C ILE A 83 5.16 6.11 5.72
N GLU A 84 6.08 5.35 5.13
CA GLU A 84 7.52 5.64 5.11
C GLU A 84 7.84 6.99 4.48
N GLY A 85 7.19 7.30 3.34
CA GLY A 85 7.45 8.52 2.58
C GLY A 85 6.45 9.64 2.82
N SER A 86 5.68 9.59 3.91
CA SER A 86 4.61 10.55 4.20
C SER A 86 5.05 12.02 4.09
N GLY A 87 6.27 12.34 4.53
CA GLY A 87 6.84 13.70 4.45
C GLY A 87 7.18 14.19 3.04
N ALA A 88 7.56 13.30 2.11
CA ALA A 88 7.97 13.66 0.74
C ALA A 88 6.85 13.42 -0.30
N ARG A 89 5.76 12.76 0.10
CA ARG A 89 4.69 12.33 -0.79
C ARG A 89 3.98 13.51 -1.47
N ALA A 90 3.76 14.62 -0.77
CA ALA A 90 3.11 15.80 -1.35
C ALA A 90 3.98 16.45 -2.44
N GLU A 91 5.26 16.69 -2.14
CA GLU A 91 6.23 17.28 -3.09
C GLU A 91 6.39 16.43 -4.35
N SER A 92 6.53 15.11 -4.18
CA SER A 92 6.63 14.18 -5.30
C SER A 92 5.38 14.19 -6.19
N ARG A 93 4.19 14.32 -5.59
CA ARG A 93 2.94 14.48 -6.35
C ARG A 93 2.92 15.79 -7.12
N GLU A 94 3.34 16.89 -6.50
CA GLU A 94 3.42 18.20 -7.14
C GLU A 94 4.40 18.21 -8.31
N ALA A 95 5.56 17.55 -8.17
CA ALA A 95 6.52 17.37 -9.25
C ALA A 95 5.92 16.60 -10.43
N CYS A 96 5.15 15.54 -10.15
CA CYS A 96 4.44 14.77 -11.17
C CYS A 96 3.38 15.61 -11.90
N VAL A 97 2.59 16.41 -11.16
CA VAL A 97 1.61 17.35 -11.72
C VAL A 97 2.28 18.39 -12.61
N GLU A 98 3.37 18.99 -12.16
CA GLU A 98 4.10 20.00 -12.90
C GLU A 98 4.74 19.43 -14.18
N TRP A 99 5.26 18.21 -14.11
CA TRP A 99 5.76 17.53 -15.29
C TRP A 99 4.65 17.25 -16.29
N ASP A 100 3.48 16.74 -15.87
CA ASP A 100 2.35 16.50 -16.77
C ASP A 100 1.87 17.79 -17.44
N ARG A 101 1.84 18.89 -16.67
CA ARG A 101 1.50 20.23 -17.20
C ARG A 101 2.45 20.66 -18.31
N ARG A 102 3.77 20.52 -18.10
CA ARG A 102 4.79 20.87 -19.10
C ARG A 102 4.70 19.97 -20.34
N ARG A 103 4.46 18.66 -20.15
CA ARG A 103 4.23 17.71 -21.23
C ARG A 103 3.07 18.13 -22.12
N ARG A 104 1.91 18.40 -21.54
CA ARG A 104 0.71 18.80 -22.29
C ARG A 104 0.90 20.12 -23.04
N ALA A 105 1.75 21.01 -22.51
CA ALA A 105 2.11 22.27 -23.16
C ALA A 105 3.14 22.11 -24.29
N GLY A 106 3.69 20.91 -24.53
CA GLY A 106 4.76 20.69 -25.51
C GLY A 106 6.13 21.22 -25.08
N ASN A 107 6.29 21.53 -23.79
CA ASN A 107 7.49 22.19 -23.22
C ASN A 107 8.44 21.22 -22.52
N LEU A 108 8.40 19.93 -22.85
CA LEU A 108 9.39 18.98 -22.34
C LEU A 108 10.73 19.20 -23.05
N MET A 109 11.74 19.59 -22.28
CA MET A 109 13.11 19.73 -22.73
C MET A 109 13.85 18.43 -22.41
N GLY A 110 14.50 17.84 -23.43
CA GLY A 110 15.34 16.66 -23.26
C GLY A 110 14.92 15.48 -24.16
N PRO A 111 15.81 14.48 -24.31
CA PRO A 111 15.44 13.24 -24.98
C PRO A 111 14.33 12.53 -24.19
N PRO A 112 13.39 11.85 -24.87
CA PRO A 112 12.38 11.08 -24.17
C PRO A 112 13.02 9.95 -23.36
N GLU A 113 12.44 9.64 -22.20
CA GLU A 113 12.86 8.48 -21.41
C GLU A 113 12.77 7.17 -22.23
N PRO A 114 13.68 6.22 -21.97
CA PRO A 114 13.67 4.93 -22.64
C PRO A 114 12.35 4.19 -22.38
N THR A 115 11.93 3.41 -23.37
CA THR A 115 10.78 2.53 -23.22
C THR A 115 11.21 1.20 -22.61
N VAL A 116 10.28 0.56 -21.89
CA VAL A 116 10.46 -0.76 -21.29
C VAL A 116 9.41 -1.68 -21.88
N MET A 117 9.85 -2.81 -22.43
CA MET A 117 8.96 -3.89 -22.87
C MET A 117 8.80 -4.89 -21.74
N GLY A 118 7.56 -5.30 -21.45
CA GLY A 118 7.33 -6.26 -20.40
C GLY A 118 5.90 -6.76 -20.24
N ASN A 119 5.75 -7.77 -19.40
CA ASN A 119 4.47 -8.30 -18.93
C ASN A 119 4.23 -7.85 -17.48
N TRP A 120 3.25 -8.43 -16.80
CA TRP A 120 2.94 -8.10 -15.40
C TRP A 120 4.09 -8.40 -14.42
N GLU A 121 4.99 -9.33 -14.74
CA GLU A 121 6.12 -9.69 -13.88
C GLU A 121 7.23 -8.64 -13.95
N SER A 122 7.52 -8.10 -15.14
CA SER A 122 8.59 -7.12 -15.34
C SER A 122 8.12 -5.66 -15.21
N LEU A 123 6.86 -5.34 -15.52
CA LEU A 123 6.33 -3.98 -15.40
C LEU A 123 5.77 -3.65 -14.00
N SER A 124 5.60 -4.64 -13.12
CA SER A 124 4.68 -4.64 -11.97
C SER A 124 3.21 -4.71 -12.37
N LEU A 125 2.38 -5.26 -11.47
CA LEU A 125 0.93 -5.38 -11.69
C LEU A 125 0.24 -4.02 -11.85
N GLU A 126 0.75 -2.98 -11.16
CA GLU A 126 0.19 -1.62 -11.20
C GLU A 126 0.33 -1.01 -12.60
N VAL A 127 1.53 -1.07 -13.17
CA VAL A 127 1.81 -0.54 -14.51
C VAL A 127 1.12 -1.38 -15.59
N PHE A 128 1.13 -2.70 -15.43
CA PHE A 128 0.43 -3.60 -16.34
C PHE A 128 -1.07 -3.31 -16.38
N ALA A 129 -1.73 -3.16 -15.23
CA ALA A 129 -3.15 -2.83 -15.16
C ALA A 129 -3.47 -1.51 -15.89
N VAL A 130 -2.66 -0.46 -15.65
CA VAL A 130 -2.84 0.84 -16.32
C VAL A 130 -2.63 0.73 -17.83
N ALA A 131 -1.57 0.04 -18.27
CA ALA A 131 -1.25 -0.11 -19.69
C ALA A 131 -2.36 -0.80 -20.50
N ARG A 132 -3.08 -1.74 -19.90
CA ARG A 132 -4.20 -2.45 -20.56
C ARG A 132 -5.37 -1.54 -20.91
N GLU A 133 -5.62 -0.55 -20.07
CA GLU A 133 -6.72 0.40 -20.21
C GLU A 133 -6.39 1.57 -21.16
N LEU A 134 -5.12 1.74 -21.51
CA LEU A 134 -4.67 2.82 -22.38
C LEU A 134 -4.75 2.47 -23.86
N GLU A 135 -5.08 3.48 -24.66
CA GLU A 135 -4.83 3.47 -26.10
C GLU A 135 -3.34 3.68 -26.41
N ILE A 136 -2.87 3.14 -27.54
CA ILE A 136 -1.49 3.34 -27.98
C ILE A 136 -1.22 4.84 -28.21
N GLY A 137 -0.14 5.33 -27.62
CA GLY A 137 0.26 6.74 -27.60
C GLY A 137 -0.32 7.54 -26.44
N ALA A 138 -1.36 7.04 -25.76
CA ALA A 138 -2.00 7.73 -24.66
C ALA A 138 -1.18 7.69 -23.38
N TRP A 139 -1.28 8.77 -22.59
CA TRP A 139 -0.72 8.85 -21.24
C TRP A 139 -1.82 8.61 -20.21
N SER A 140 -1.48 7.92 -19.12
CA SER A 140 -2.36 7.74 -17.96
C SER A 140 -2.63 9.06 -17.25
N ALA A 141 -3.64 9.04 -16.37
CA ALA A 141 -3.68 9.97 -15.25
C ALA A 141 -2.47 9.73 -14.31
N ILE A 142 -2.24 10.64 -13.36
CA ILE A 142 -1.23 10.44 -12.31
C ILE A 142 -1.65 9.21 -11.49
N VAL A 143 -0.77 8.21 -11.46
CA VAL A 143 -0.96 7.00 -10.66
C VAL A 143 0.01 7.00 -9.50
N GLU A 144 -0.49 6.57 -8.34
CA GLU A 144 0.37 6.28 -7.20
C GLU A 144 0.78 4.82 -7.25
N LEU A 145 2.08 4.59 -7.41
CA LEU A 145 2.71 3.28 -7.34
C LEU A 145 3.32 3.08 -5.94
N SER A 146 3.91 1.91 -5.71
CA SER A 146 4.65 1.63 -4.48
C SER A 146 5.82 2.60 -4.28
N GLY A 147 5.66 3.62 -3.41
CA GLY A 147 6.70 4.58 -3.03
C GLY A 147 6.96 5.74 -4.00
N ARG A 148 6.10 5.91 -5.02
CA ARG A 148 6.30 6.91 -6.09
C ARG A 148 4.99 7.28 -6.78
N TYR A 149 4.95 8.46 -7.39
CA TYR A 149 3.97 8.78 -8.42
C TYR A 149 4.53 8.49 -9.80
N ALA A 150 3.66 8.17 -10.75
CA ALA A 150 4.07 7.96 -12.12
C ALA A 150 3.02 8.44 -13.14
N LEU A 151 3.51 8.72 -14.34
CA LEU A 151 2.72 8.84 -15.56
C LEU A 151 3.21 7.76 -16.52
N ILE A 152 2.27 7.00 -17.07
CA ILE A 152 2.57 5.84 -17.92
C ILE A 152 2.04 6.14 -19.31
N GLN A 153 2.90 6.05 -20.31
CA GLN A 153 2.48 6.06 -21.71
C GLN A 153 2.49 4.64 -22.25
N LEU A 154 1.39 4.22 -22.87
CA LEU A 154 1.42 3.01 -23.69
C LEU A 154 2.06 3.37 -25.04
N VAL A 155 3.19 2.75 -25.36
CA VAL A 155 3.91 2.98 -26.63
C VAL A 155 3.50 1.93 -27.66
N GLY A 156 3.34 0.69 -27.23
CA GLY A 156 3.03 -0.43 -28.11
C GLY A 156 2.48 -1.64 -27.36
N ARG A 157 1.87 -2.55 -28.11
CA ARG A 157 1.40 -3.84 -27.63
C ARG A 157 2.06 -4.93 -28.46
N ASP A 158 2.58 -5.98 -27.83
CA ASP A 158 2.99 -7.17 -28.59
C ASP A 158 1.74 -7.96 -28.97
N HIS A 159 1.50 -8.11 -30.27
CA HIS A 159 0.39 -8.89 -30.80
C HIS A 159 0.70 -10.39 -30.89
N ASN A 160 1.95 -10.81 -30.65
CA ASN A 160 2.35 -12.20 -30.67
C ASN A 160 3.26 -12.55 -29.48
N PRO A 161 2.76 -12.40 -28.24
CA PRO A 161 3.57 -12.66 -27.07
C PRO A 161 3.96 -14.13 -27.00
N ARG A 162 5.27 -14.38 -26.92
CA ARG A 162 5.78 -15.73 -26.62
C ARG A 162 5.30 -16.14 -25.24
N GLY A 163 4.59 -17.26 -25.14
CA GLY A 163 4.06 -17.77 -23.87
C GLY A 163 2.65 -17.26 -23.50
N GLY A 164 1.97 -16.55 -24.41
CA GLY A 164 0.55 -16.19 -24.23
C GLY A 164 0.25 -15.09 -23.21
N LEU A 165 1.28 -14.52 -22.57
CA LEU A 165 1.12 -13.39 -21.66
C LEU A 165 1.15 -12.08 -22.42
N GLU A 166 0.13 -11.23 -22.25
CA GLU A 166 0.13 -9.88 -22.83
C GLU A 166 1.43 -9.13 -22.48
N GLN A 167 2.04 -8.48 -23.50
CA GLN A 167 3.21 -7.63 -23.32
C GLN A 167 2.94 -6.22 -23.82
N PHE A 168 3.46 -5.25 -23.07
CA PHE A 168 3.34 -3.84 -23.34
C PHE A 168 4.72 -3.21 -23.44
N GLU A 169 4.88 -2.36 -24.45
CA GLU A 169 5.93 -1.36 -24.46
C GLU A 169 5.39 -0.11 -23.80
N VAL A 170 6.01 0.31 -22.69
CA VAL A 170 5.58 1.48 -21.94
C VAL A 170 6.73 2.46 -21.75
N ARG A 171 6.39 3.74 -21.64
CA ARG A 171 7.26 4.77 -21.05
C ARG A 171 6.72 5.12 -19.68
N ILE A 172 7.60 5.22 -18.68
CA ILE A 172 7.20 5.48 -17.29
C ILE A 172 7.99 6.68 -16.79
N GLU A 173 7.35 7.82 -16.65
CA GLU A 173 7.94 8.95 -15.93
C GLU A 173 7.66 8.77 -14.43
N SER A 174 8.72 8.71 -13.62
CA SER A 174 8.66 8.29 -12.22
C SER A 174 9.12 9.40 -11.27
N PHE A 175 8.30 9.68 -10.25
CA PHE A 175 8.56 10.66 -9.20
C PHE A 175 8.57 9.93 -7.85
N PRO A 176 9.74 9.49 -7.36
CA PRO A 176 9.82 8.79 -6.08
C PRO A 176 9.55 9.73 -4.90
N TYR A 177 8.94 9.20 -3.84
CA TYR A 177 8.89 9.82 -2.51
C TYR A 177 9.45 8.90 -1.42
N VAL A 178 9.77 7.66 -1.75
CA VAL A 178 10.57 6.76 -0.91
C VAL A 178 11.87 6.44 -1.65
N PRO A 179 13.05 6.67 -1.03
CA PRO A 179 14.31 6.17 -1.57
C PRO A 179 14.29 4.64 -1.65
N HIS A 180 14.84 4.07 -2.72
CA HIS A 180 14.90 2.61 -2.91
C HIS A 180 13.53 1.92 -2.90
N ALA A 181 12.56 2.50 -3.61
CA ALA A 181 11.21 1.96 -3.72
C ALA A 181 11.16 0.49 -4.22
N GLU A 182 12.21 0.02 -4.91
CA GLU A 182 12.38 -1.35 -5.37
C GLU A 182 12.31 -2.40 -4.25
N ASN A 183 12.74 -2.07 -3.03
CA ASN A 183 12.79 -3.01 -1.89
C ASN A 183 11.55 -2.92 -0.99
N LEU A 184 10.56 -2.09 -1.34
CA LEU A 184 9.37 -1.88 -0.48
C LEU A 184 8.57 -3.16 -0.26
N ALA A 185 8.56 -4.07 -1.25
CA ALA A 185 7.85 -5.33 -1.13
C ALA A 185 8.43 -6.25 -0.04
N GLU A 186 9.76 -6.30 0.12
CA GLU A 186 10.36 -7.05 1.23
C GLU A 186 10.20 -6.30 2.55
N ARG A 187 10.50 -4.99 2.56
CA ARG A 187 10.47 -4.16 3.78
C ARG A 187 9.08 -4.08 4.40
N CYS A 188 8.01 -4.15 3.61
CA CYS A 188 6.66 -4.08 4.15
C CYS A 188 6.30 -5.27 5.07
N LEU A 189 7.08 -6.36 5.06
CA LEU A 189 6.94 -7.46 6.02
C LEU A 189 7.31 -7.07 7.45
N GLU A 190 8.03 -5.96 7.65
CA GLU A 190 8.39 -5.43 8.97
C GLU A 190 7.23 -4.67 9.64
N ALA A 191 6.14 -4.39 8.91
CA ALA A 191 5.00 -3.65 9.42
C ALA A 191 4.03 -4.51 10.23
N HIS A 192 3.19 -3.86 11.02
CA HIS A 192 2.12 -4.47 11.80
C HIS A 192 0.82 -4.58 10.98
N LEU A 193 0.26 -5.78 10.88
CA LEU A 193 -0.95 -6.08 10.12
C LEU A 193 -2.16 -6.36 11.04
N VAL A 194 -3.24 -5.62 10.82
CA VAL A 194 -4.55 -5.86 11.45
C VAL A 194 -5.54 -6.32 10.38
N ILE A 195 -6.25 -7.42 10.63
CA ILE A 195 -7.38 -7.84 9.81
C ILE A 195 -8.65 -7.21 10.39
N ILE A 196 -9.28 -6.31 9.63
CA ILE A 196 -10.46 -5.57 10.06
C ILE A 196 -11.73 -6.36 9.76
N ASP A 197 -11.84 -6.89 8.53
CA ASP A 197 -12.93 -7.76 8.11
C ASP A 197 -12.50 -9.24 8.23
N PRO A 198 -13.09 -10.04 9.12
CA PRO A 198 -12.76 -11.46 9.28
C PRO A 198 -12.87 -12.29 8.00
N ALA A 199 -13.70 -11.89 7.03
CA ALA A 199 -13.81 -12.60 5.75
C ALA A 199 -12.49 -12.58 4.93
N TRP A 200 -11.59 -11.65 5.26
CA TRP A 200 -10.29 -11.49 4.62
C TRP A 200 -9.17 -12.32 5.24
N ASP A 201 -9.43 -13.03 6.35
CA ASP A 201 -8.41 -13.87 7.01
C ASP A 201 -7.83 -14.95 6.07
N GLN A 202 -8.67 -15.52 5.21
CA GLN A 202 -8.26 -16.49 4.18
C GLN A 202 -7.56 -15.86 2.97
N VAL A 203 -7.73 -14.56 2.76
CA VAL A 203 -7.09 -13.83 1.65
C VAL A 203 -5.63 -13.55 2.01
N VAL A 204 -5.39 -13.08 3.24
CA VAL A 204 -4.04 -12.76 3.74
C VAL A 204 -3.22 -14.06 3.91
N PRO A 205 -2.02 -14.17 3.29
CA PRO A 205 -1.17 -15.35 3.48
C PRO A 205 -0.80 -15.60 4.94
N GLY A 206 -0.76 -16.87 5.35
CA GLY A 206 -0.35 -17.25 6.70
C GLY A 206 1.05 -16.72 7.09
N TYR A 207 2.01 -16.77 6.15
CA TYR A 207 3.35 -16.21 6.36
C TYR A 207 3.33 -14.72 6.71
N TRP A 208 2.52 -13.93 6.00
CA TRP A 208 2.39 -12.48 6.27
C TRP A 208 1.75 -12.24 7.63
N ARG A 209 0.68 -12.98 7.97
CA ARG A 209 0.06 -12.91 9.30
C ARG A 209 1.04 -13.21 10.42
N TYR A 210 1.94 -14.16 10.22
CA TYR A 210 2.94 -14.53 11.21
C TYR A 210 4.03 -13.45 11.36
N THR A 211 4.62 -13.02 10.26
CA THR A 211 5.74 -12.05 10.27
C THR A 211 5.29 -10.66 10.75
N MET A 212 4.05 -10.26 10.42
CA MET A 212 3.55 -8.90 10.61
C MET A 212 2.70 -8.72 11.86
N ARG A 213 2.63 -9.71 12.76
CA ARG A 213 1.95 -9.52 14.05
C ARG A 213 2.75 -8.70 15.05
N GLY A 214 4.04 -8.46 14.78
CA GLY A 214 4.97 -7.98 15.79
C GLY A 214 5.23 -9.06 16.85
N ALA A 215 6.43 -9.09 17.41
CA ALA A 215 6.64 -9.80 18.66
C ALA A 215 5.86 -9.02 19.74
N GLU A 216 4.80 -9.62 20.28
CA GLU A 216 4.21 -9.13 21.54
C GLU A 216 5.27 -9.08 22.66
#